data_AF-A0A8T4EFK0-F1
#
_entry.id   AF-A0A8T4EFK0-F1
#
_cell.length_a   1.000
_cell.length_b   1.000
_cell.length_c   1.000
_cell.angle_alpha   90.00
_cell.angle_beta   90.00
_cell.angle_gamma   90.00
#
_symmetry.space_group_name_H-M   'P 1'
#
loop_
_entity.id
_entity.type
_entity.pdbx_description
1 polymer ?
#
loop_
_entity_poly.entity_id
_entity_poly.type
_entity_poly.pdbx_seq_one_letter_code
_entity_poly.pdbx_strand_id
1 'polypeptide(L)'
;MFRTIIALLITLVTAVLIGAFQILGLDLTTIQAIIGSTDITSDLMVLGGTLFASLLFPYTAAQASIFAPLVALGVAGFIAGLISKSGVRMLFVSIFALVLFFLGFYILTLAGDPSNFNGMFTVARNMVIDLGVAFGLLFIPGIIGASLTAEDY
;
A
#
# COMPACT_ATOMS: atom_id res chain seq x y z
N MET A 1 18.12 11.01 5.31
CA MET A 1 17.35 9.87 5.83
C MET A 1 16.03 10.27 6.49
N PHE A 2 15.99 11.26 7.39
CA PHE A 2 14.75 11.68 8.07
C PHE A 2 13.56 11.94 7.12
N ARG A 3 13.75 12.75 6.06
CA ARG A 3 12.70 13.02 5.06
C ARG A 3 12.20 11.77 4.32
N THR A 4 13.08 10.79 4.10
CA THR A 4 12.71 9.51 3.47
C THR A 4 11.80 8.70 4.38
N ILE A 5 12.10 8.65 5.68
CA ILE A 5 11.28 7.95 6.67
C ILE A 5 9.91 8.61 6.80
N ILE A 6 9.85 9.94 6.88
CA ILE A 6 8.56 10.65 6.92
C ILE A 6 7.75 10.39 5.64
N ALA A 7 8.38 10.52 4.46
CA ALA A 7 7.70 10.25 3.20
C ALA A 7 7.18 8.81 3.13
N LEU A 8 7.93 7.83 3.64
CA LEU A 8 7.48 6.45 3.77
C LEU A 8 6.26 6.31 4.69
N LEU A 9 6.33 6.87 5.90
CA LEU A 9 5.20 6.81 6.85
C LEU A 9 3.95 7.46 6.27
N ILE A 10 4.10 8.60 5.58
CA ILE A 10 2.98 9.28 4.92
C ILE A 10 2.42 8.44 3.78
N THR A 11 3.28 7.82 2.96
CA THR A 11 2.83 6.88 1.91
C THR A 11 1.97 5.78 2.50
N LEU A 12 2.45 5.12 3.56
CA LEU A 12 1.77 4.01 4.21
C LEU A 12 0.43 4.46 4.80
N VAL A 13 0.44 5.54 5.59
CA VAL A 13 -0.77 6.06 6.25
C VAL A 13 -1.80 6.52 5.23
N THR A 14 -1.40 7.28 4.20
CA THR A 14 -2.33 7.74 3.17
C THR A 14 -2.95 6.57 2.39
N ALA A 15 -2.14 5.59 1.96
CA ALA A 15 -2.65 4.44 1.23
C ALA A 15 -3.61 3.60 2.10
N VAL A 16 -3.25 3.38 3.37
CA VAL A 16 -4.09 2.63 4.32
C VAL A 16 -5.38 3.37 4.65
N LEU A 17 -5.35 4.68 4.87
CA LEU A 17 -6.56 5.47 5.14
C LEU A 17 -7.51 5.48 3.94
N ILE A 18 -6.99 5.73 2.74
CA ILE A 18 -7.83 5.68 1.53
C ILE A 18 -8.39 4.27 1.36
N GLY A 19 -7.57 3.23 1.51
CA GLY A 19 -8.03 1.87 1.35
C GLY A 19 -9.04 1.43 2.42
N ALA A 20 -8.87 1.85 3.67
CA ALA A 20 -9.81 1.57 4.76
C ALA A 20 -11.22 2.09 4.45
N PHE A 21 -11.33 3.32 3.93
CA PHE A 21 -12.65 3.91 3.68
C PHE A 21 -13.19 3.63 2.27
N GLN A 22 -12.34 3.59 1.25
CA GLN A 22 -12.77 3.47 -0.15
C GLN A 22 -12.74 2.04 -0.68
N ILE A 23 -11.87 1.17 -0.12
CA ILE A 23 -11.78 -0.22 -0.57
C ILE A 23 -12.55 -1.13 0.39
N LEU A 24 -12.29 -1.03 1.69
CA LEU A 24 -12.99 -1.85 2.70
C LEU A 24 -14.37 -1.30 3.05
N GLY A 25 -14.68 -0.04 2.71
CA GLY A 25 -15.97 0.56 3.02
C GLY A 25 -16.25 0.67 4.51
N LEU A 26 -15.22 0.94 5.34
CA LEU A 26 -15.37 1.08 6.79
C LEU A 26 -16.19 2.32 7.17
N ASP A 27 -17.51 2.21 7.04
CA ASP A 27 -18.48 3.16 7.56
C ASP A 27 -18.72 2.95 9.06
N LEU A 28 -19.50 3.86 9.67
CA LEU A 28 -19.80 3.80 11.10
C LEU A 28 -20.46 2.48 11.50
N THR A 29 -21.33 1.93 10.64
CA THR A 29 -22.04 0.68 10.92
C THR A 29 -21.09 -0.51 10.92
N THR A 30 -20.19 -0.59 9.95
CA THR A 30 -19.17 -1.64 9.84
C THR A 30 -18.18 -1.56 11.00
N ILE A 31 -17.76 -0.35 11.38
CA ILE A 31 -16.89 -0.14 12.54
C ILE A 31 -17.56 -0.62 13.83
N GLN A 32 -18.83 -0.28 14.04
CA GLN A 32 -19.59 -0.75 15.20
C GLN A 32 -19.77 -2.27 15.22
N ALA A 33 -19.97 -2.89 14.05
CA ALA A 33 -20.05 -4.35 13.95
C ALA A 33 -18.74 -5.03 14.35
N ILE A 34 -17.58 -4.49 13.93
CA ILE A 34 -16.26 -5.01 14.32
C ILE A 34 -16.05 -4.86 15.83
N ILE A 35 -16.38 -3.70 16.41
CA ILE A 35 -16.22 -3.45 17.85
C ILE A 35 -17.12 -4.38 18.68
N GLY A 36 -18.31 -4.71 18.16
CA GLY A 36 -19.25 -5.64 18.77
C GLY A 36 -18.96 -7.12 18.54
N SER A 37 -17.92 -7.46 17.76
CA SER A 37 -17.59 -8.85 17.42
C SER A 37 -17.04 -9.63 18.61
N THR A 38 -17.37 -10.92 18.67
CA THR A 38 -16.78 -11.85 19.64
C THR A 38 -15.36 -12.31 19.26
N ASP A 39 -14.91 -12.03 18.03
CA ASP A 39 -13.57 -12.36 17.53
C ASP A 39 -12.97 -11.21 16.70
N ILE A 40 -12.81 -10.07 17.37
CA ILE A 40 -12.29 -8.81 16.79
C ILE A 40 -10.94 -9.02 16.10
N THR A 41 -10.06 -9.86 16.67
CA THR A 41 -8.72 -10.08 16.12
C THR A 41 -8.77 -10.76 14.76
N SER A 42 -9.56 -11.82 14.62
CA SER A 42 -9.73 -12.51 13.34
C SER A 42 -10.35 -11.59 12.29
N ASP A 43 -11.38 -10.83 12.66
CA ASP A 43 -12.04 -9.88 11.75
C ASP A 43 -11.08 -8.80 11.23
N LEU A 44 -10.26 -8.23 12.12
CA LEU A 44 -9.24 -7.25 11.74
C LEU A 44 -8.13 -7.86 10.88
N MET A 45 -7.76 -9.11 11.10
CA MET A 45 -6.78 -9.81 10.25
C MET A 45 -7.32 -10.01 8.83
N VAL A 46 -8.58 -10.41 8.68
CA VAL A 46 -9.22 -10.59 7.37
C VAL A 46 -9.33 -9.26 6.63
N LEU A 47 -9.77 -8.20 7.31
CA LEU A 47 -9.88 -6.86 6.73
C LEU A 47 -8.51 -6.31 6.33
N GLY A 48 -7.51 -6.44 7.21
CA GLY A 48 -6.13 -6.04 6.92
C GLY A 48 -5.57 -6.82 5.73
N GLY A 49 -5.73 -8.13 5.70
CA GLY A 49 -5.31 -8.99 4.60
C GLY A 49 -5.93 -8.59 3.27
N THR A 50 -7.24 -8.31 3.26
CA THR A 50 -7.98 -7.84 2.09
C THR A 50 -7.48 -6.47 1.62
N LEU A 51 -7.22 -5.54 2.54
CA LEU A 51 -6.67 -4.24 2.24
C LEU A 51 -5.28 -4.35 1.59
N PHE A 52 -4.34 -5.05 2.21
CA PHE A 52 -3.00 -5.19 1.65
C PHE A 52 -3.00 -5.97 0.34
N ALA A 53 -3.88 -6.97 0.19
CA ALA A 53 -4.11 -7.63 -1.10
C ALA A 53 -4.51 -6.60 -2.14
N SER A 54 -5.57 -5.83 -1.90
CA SER A 54 -6.07 -4.85 -2.88
C SER A 54 -5.00 -3.83 -3.32
N LEU A 55 -4.13 -3.40 -2.40
CA LEU A 55 -3.01 -2.49 -2.67
C LEU A 55 -1.86 -3.17 -3.43
N LEU A 56 -1.73 -4.49 -3.35
CA LEU A 56 -0.73 -5.26 -4.10
C LEU A 56 -1.24 -5.79 -5.43
N PHE A 57 -2.55 -5.81 -5.67
CA PHE A 57 -3.20 -6.25 -6.90
C PHE A 57 -3.91 -5.11 -7.66
N PRO A 58 -3.31 -3.92 -7.84
CA PRO A 58 -4.02 -2.78 -8.40
C PRO A 58 -4.41 -2.94 -9.87
N TYR A 59 -3.61 -3.67 -10.66
CA TYR A 59 -3.91 -3.92 -12.08
C TYR A 59 -5.02 -4.96 -12.21
N THR A 60 -4.93 -6.04 -11.44
CA THR A 60 -5.98 -7.08 -11.40
C THR A 60 -7.31 -6.48 -10.90
N ALA A 61 -7.29 -5.63 -9.87
CA ALA A 61 -8.47 -4.91 -9.42
C ALA A 61 -9.07 -4.00 -10.51
N ALA A 62 -8.22 -3.29 -11.26
CA ALA A 62 -8.66 -2.42 -12.36
C ALA A 62 -9.32 -3.21 -13.50
N GLN A 63 -8.85 -4.43 -13.81
CA GLN A 63 -9.52 -5.31 -14.78
C GLN A 63 -10.95 -5.70 -14.34
N ALA A 64 -11.19 -5.78 -13.03
CA ALA A 64 -12.51 -5.96 -12.45
C ALA A 64 -13.30 -4.64 -12.26
N SER A 65 -12.85 -3.53 -12.87
CA SER A 65 -13.45 -2.20 -12.73
C SER A 65 -13.41 -1.62 -11.31
N ILE A 66 -12.48 -2.08 -10.48
CA ILE A 66 -12.24 -1.55 -9.13
C ILE A 66 -10.99 -0.66 -9.18
N PHE A 67 -11.22 0.66 -9.22
CA PHE A 67 -10.14 1.65 -9.41
C PHE A 67 -9.59 2.27 -8.12
N ALA A 68 -10.25 2.03 -6.98
CA ALA A 68 -9.84 2.59 -5.69
C ALA A 68 -8.37 2.30 -5.32
N PRO A 69 -7.80 1.09 -5.57
CA PRO A 69 -6.38 0.83 -5.32
C PRO A 69 -5.43 1.70 -6.15
N LEU A 70 -5.78 2.00 -7.41
CA LEU A 70 -4.97 2.88 -8.27
C LEU A 70 -4.86 4.28 -7.66
N VAL A 71 -5.99 4.81 -7.21
CA VAL A 71 -6.08 6.14 -6.59
C VAL A 71 -5.34 6.15 -5.26
N ALA A 72 -5.54 5.14 -4.42
CA ALA A 72 -4.87 5.05 -3.11
C ALA A 72 -3.34 5.10 -3.24
N LEU A 73 -2.76 4.29 -4.12
CA LEU A 73 -1.32 4.26 -4.35
C LEU A 73 -0.82 5.53 -5.04
N GLY A 74 -1.54 6.02 -6.05
CA GLY A 74 -1.17 7.24 -6.78
C GLY A 74 -1.13 8.48 -5.90
N VAL A 75 -2.17 8.69 -5.10
CA VAL A 75 -2.26 9.83 -4.18
C VAL A 75 -1.24 9.70 -3.05
N ALA A 76 -1.07 8.51 -2.48
CA ALA A 76 -0.05 8.27 -1.46
C ALA A 76 1.36 8.57 -1.97
N GLY A 77 1.69 8.08 -3.18
CA GLY A 77 2.95 8.35 -3.85
C GLY A 77 3.16 9.85 -4.09
N PHE A 78 2.16 10.55 -4.62
CA PHE A 78 2.23 11.99 -4.87
C PHE A 78 2.50 12.81 -3.61
N ILE A 79 1.73 12.59 -2.54
CA ILE A 79 1.89 13.32 -1.28
C ILE A 79 3.26 13.04 -0.66
N ALA A 80 3.70 11.79 -0.66
CA ALA A 80 5.04 11.43 -0.21
C ALA A 80 6.15 12.10 -1.05
N GLY A 81 5.91 12.25 -2.35
CA GLY A 81 6.73 13.02 -3.29
C GLY A 81 6.97 14.44 -2.77
N LEU A 82 5.87 15.18 -2.50
CA LEU A 82 5.91 16.56 -2.01
C LEU A 82 6.78 16.73 -0.76
N ILE A 83 6.79 15.73 0.11
CA ILE A 83 7.56 15.73 1.37
C ILE A 83 9.02 15.33 1.14
N SER A 84 9.25 14.35 0.27
CA SER A 84 10.58 13.80 0.01
C SER A 84 11.49 14.78 -0.73
N LYS A 85 10.92 15.62 -1.62
CA LYS A 85 11.62 16.59 -2.48
C LYS A 85 12.75 16.00 -3.34
N SER A 86 12.75 14.69 -3.58
CA SER A 86 13.81 14.03 -4.36
C SER A 86 13.32 12.73 -5.00
N GLY A 87 13.49 12.61 -6.32
CA GLY A 87 13.14 11.38 -7.05
C GLY A 87 13.91 10.16 -6.55
N VAL A 88 15.19 10.31 -6.19
CA VAL A 88 15.99 9.21 -5.61
C VAL A 88 15.41 8.75 -4.28
N ARG A 89 14.94 9.67 -3.43
CA ARG A 89 14.27 9.30 -2.19
C ARG A 89 12.96 8.57 -2.46
N MET A 90 12.20 9.01 -3.46
CA MET A 90 10.97 8.33 -3.87
C MET A 90 11.21 6.92 -4.38
N LEU A 91 12.33 6.65 -5.06
CA LEU A 91 12.69 5.28 -5.45
C LEU A 91 12.74 4.36 -4.22
N PHE A 92 13.46 4.79 -3.16
CA PHE A 92 13.54 4.02 -1.92
C PHE A 92 12.22 3.94 -1.18
N VAL A 93 11.45 5.03 -1.12
CA VAL A 93 10.13 5.05 -0.48
C VAL A 93 9.18 4.06 -1.17
N SER A 94 9.11 4.07 -2.50
CA SER A 94 8.25 3.17 -3.26
C SER A 94 8.65 1.71 -3.09
N ILE A 95 9.96 1.39 -3.11
CA ILE A 95 10.45 0.02 -2.85
C ILE A 95 10.08 -0.42 -1.44
N PHE A 96 10.36 0.40 -0.41
CA PHE A 96 10.07 0.02 0.97
C PHE A 96 8.58 -0.10 1.25
N ALA A 97 7.75 0.81 0.70
CA ALA A 97 6.30 0.72 0.83
C ALA A 97 5.77 -0.57 0.20
N LEU A 98 6.24 -0.93 -1.00
CA LEU A 98 5.85 -2.16 -1.69
C LEU A 98 6.26 -3.41 -0.91
N VAL A 99 7.49 -3.45 -0.38
CA VAL A 99 7.94 -4.55 0.49
C VAL A 99 7.07 -4.66 1.74
N LEU A 100 6.75 -3.54 2.40
CA LEU A 100 5.92 -3.56 3.60
C LEU A 100 4.48 -3.99 3.32
N PHE A 101 3.89 -3.56 2.20
CA PHE A 101 2.58 -4.05 1.76
C PHE A 101 2.63 -5.54 1.48
N PHE A 102 3.66 -6.03 0.78
CA PHE A 102 3.85 -7.45 0.49
C PHE A 102 3.97 -8.29 1.76
N LEU A 103 4.81 -7.86 2.71
CA LEU A 103 4.96 -8.54 4.00
C LEU A 103 3.65 -8.51 4.80
N GLY A 104 2.96 -7.38 4.83
CA GLY A 104 1.65 -7.24 5.49
C GLY A 104 0.63 -8.21 4.92
N PHE A 105 0.48 -8.25 3.59
CA PHE A 105 -0.39 -9.21 2.90
C PHE A 105 -0.03 -10.66 3.24
N TYR A 106 1.24 -11.03 3.08
CA TYR A 106 1.70 -12.41 3.27
C TYR A 106 1.47 -12.89 4.71
N ILE A 107 1.81 -12.06 5.70
CA ILE A 107 1.62 -12.38 7.12
C ILE A 107 0.13 -12.54 7.46
N LEU A 108 -0.73 -11.65 6.92
CA LEU A 108 -2.15 -11.62 7.27
C LEU A 108 -3.01 -12.64 6.51
N THR A 109 -2.61 -13.08 5.31
CA THR A 109 -3.47 -13.92 4.44
C THR A 109 -2.97 -15.35 4.23
N LEU A 110 -1.66 -15.61 4.29
CA LEU A 110 -1.07 -16.89 3.89
C LEU A 110 -0.50 -17.70 5.06
N ALA A 111 -1.08 -17.53 6.25
CA ALA A 111 -0.71 -18.27 7.46
C ALA A 111 0.75 -18.07 7.93
N GLY A 112 1.36 -16.92 7.61
CA GLY A 112 2.19 -16.23 8.60
C GLY A 112 3.53 -16.85 8.98
N ASP A 113 4.16 -17.66 8.12
CA ASP A 113 5.58 -17.99 8.31
C ASP A 113 6.49 -17.09 7.46
N PRO A 114 6.98 -15.96 8.01
CA PRO A 114 7.90 -15.07 7.29
C PRO A 114 9.24 -15.74 6.96
N SER A 115 9.51 -16.95 7.45
CA SER A 115 10.69 -17.75 7.09
C SER A 115 10.50 -18.62 5.84
N ASN A 116 9.26 -18.80 5.36
CA ASN A 116 8.98 -19.57 4.15
C ASN A 116 9.22 -18.75 2.86
N PHE A 117 10.49 -18.56 2.53
CA PHE A 117 10.93 -17.80 1.36
C PHE A 117 10.38 -18.36 0.03
N ASN A 118 10.27 -19.69 -0.11
CA ASN A 118 9.75 -20.31 -1.33
C ASN A 118 8.28 -19.97 -1.59
N GLY A 119 7.47 -19.93 -0.52
CA GLY A 119 6.07 -19.49 -0.58
C GLY A 119 5.98 -18.03 -1.03
N MET A 120 6.72 -17.14 -0.36
CA MET A 120 6.77 -15.72 -0.70
C MET A 120 7.21 -15.48 -2.15
N PHE A 121 8.26 -16.15 -2.59
CA PHE A 121 8.80 -15.98 -3.94
C PHE A 121 7.80 -16.44 -5.02
N THR A 122 7.08 -17.53 -4.78
CA THR A 122 6.06 -18.04 -5.71
C THR A 122 4.91 -17.05 -5.86
N VAL A 123 4.44 -16.48 -4.76
CA VAL A 123 3.40 -15.44 -4.76
C VAL A 123 3.88 -14.21 -5.52
N ALA A 124 5.07 -13.69 -5.19
CA ALA A 124 5.63 -12.52 -5.86
C ALA A 124 5.77 -12.73 -7.38
N ARG A 125 6.21 -13.92 -7.81
CA ARG A 125 6.35 -14.27 -9.24
C ARG A 125 5.00 -14.27 -9.96
N ASN A 126 3.95 -14.80 -9.32
CA ASN A 126 2.62 -14.84 -9.89
C ASN A 126 1.95 -13.45 -9.95
N MET A 127 2.50 -12.47 -9.22
CA MET A 127 2.00 -11.10 -9.11
C MET A 127 2.89 -10.06 -9.80
N VAL A 128 3.83 -10.49 -10.66
CA VAL A 128 4.88 -9.60 -11.18
C VAL A 128 4.35 -8.34 -11.87
N ILE A 129 3.24 -8.45 -12.61
CA ILE A 129 2.61 -7.31 -13.30
C ILE A 129 2.03 -6.34 -12.28
N ASP A 130 1.26 -6.85 -11.32
CA ASP A 130 0.64 -6.04 -10.27
C ASP A 130 1.68 -5.35 -9.38
N LEU A 131 2.78 -6.02 -9.03
CA LEU A 131 3.89 -5.42 -8.30
C LEU A 131 4.56 -4.30 -9.11
N GLY A 132 4.76 -4.50 -10.41
CA GLY A 132 5.28 -3.46 -11.30
C GLY A 132 4.36 -2.24 -11.39
N VAL A 133 3.05 -2.47 -11.48
CA VAL A 133 2.04 -1.39 -11.51
C VAL A 133 1.95 -0.67 -10.16
N ALA A 134 1.94 -1.40 -9.04
CA ALA A 134 1.94 -0.81 -7.70
C ALA A 134 3.20 0.05 -7.48
N PHE A 135 4.37 -0.43 -7.89
CA PHE A 135 5.59 0.36 -7.87
C PHE A 135 5.46 1.62 -8.72
N GLY A 136 5.00 1.50 -9.97
CA GLY A 136 4.83 2.63 -10.89
C GLY A 136 3.86 3.69 -10.33
N LEU A 137 2.76 3.26 -9.73
CA LEU A 137 1.75 4.14 -9.10
C LEU A 137 2.29 4.87 -7.86
N LEU A 138 3.22 4.28 -7.13
CA LEU A 138 3.89 4.98 -6.03
C LEU A 138 5.00 5.92 -6.54
N PHE A 139 5.80 5.43 -7.48
CA PHE A 139 7.05 6.08 -7.88
C PHE A 139 6.84 7.23 -8.85
N ILE A 140 6.03 7.06 -9.90
CA ILE A 140 5.85 8.09 -10.94
C ILE A 140 5.16 9.33 -10.36
N PRO A 141 3.98 9.22 -9.71
CA PRO A 141 3.39 10.37 -9.01
C PRO A 141 4.29 10.91 -7.91
N GLY A 142 5.08 10.06 -7.26
CA GLY A 142 6.08 10.45 -6.29
C GLY A 142 7.16 11.38 -6.86
N ILE A 143 7.73 11.04 -8.02
CA ILE A 143 8.69 11.92 -8.70
C ILE A 143 8.03 13.24 -9.08
N ILE A 144 6.80 13.20 -9.60
CA ILE A 144 6.05 14.41 -9.95
C ILE A 144 5.89 15.29 -8.71
N GLY A 145 5.38 14.75 -7.59
CA GLY A 145 5.24 15.49 -6.34
C GLY A 145 6.58 16.03 -5.83
N ALA A 146 7.64 15.22 -5.88
CA ALA A 146 8.98 15.65 -5.48
C ALA A 146 9.52 16.80 -6.33
N SER A 147 9.23 16.81 -7.64
CA SER A 147 9.68 17.85 -8.55
C SER A 147 8.99 19.20 -8.31
N LEU A 148 7.75 19.20 -7.81
CA LEU A 148 6.99 20.42 -7.52
C LEU A 148 7.48 21.15 -6.28
N THR A 149 8.15 20.45 -5.36
CA THR A 149 8.63 21.02 -4.09
C THR A 149 10.15 20.93 -3.94
N ALA A 150 10.84 20.50 -5.00
CA ALA A 150 12.29 20.54 -5.09
C ALA A 150 12.74 21.99 -4.97
N GLU A 151 13.55 22.27 -3.96
CA GLU A 151 14.24 23.56 -3.86
C GLU A 151 15.56 23.38 -4.58
N ASP A 152 15.84 24.25 -5.56
CA ASP A 152 17.14 24.38 -6.18
C ASP A 152 18.12 24.88 -5.10
N TYR A 153 18.95 23.99 -4.56
CA TYR A 153 20.12 24.35 -3.76
C TYR A 153 21.38 24.16 -4.60
#